data_AF-A0A133VHL2-F1
#
_entry.id   AF-A0A133VHL2-F1
#
_cell.length_a   1.000
_cell.length_b   1.000
_cell.length_c   1.000
_cell.angle_alpha   90.00
_cell.angle_beta   90.00
_cell.angle_gamma   90.00
#
_symmetry.space_group_name_H-M   'P 1'
#
loop_
_entity.id
_entity.type
_entity.pdbx_description
1 polymer ?
#
loop_
_entity_poly.entity_id
_entity_poly.type
_entity_poly.pdbx_seq_one_letter_code
_entity_poly.pdbx_strand_id
1 'polypeptide(L)'
;MKKTLKISEGTHRRLKQLGRKGETFDDIIKKLLPPEDSDSRKERMEKLEDLGKIAREKKRKEIETGKLEKTDSGWRVNLGEA
;
A
#
# COMPACT_ATOMS: atom_id res chain seq x y z
N MET A 1 21.41 1.01 28.80
CA MET A 1 21.94 -0.37 28.77
C MET A 1 21.90 -0.87 27.34
N LYS A 2 22.99 -1.45 26.81
CA LYS A 2 23.00 -2.03 25.46
C LYS A 2 22.42 -3.44 25.53
N LYS A 3 21.40 -3.73 24.72
CA LYS A 3 20.85 -5.08 24.55
C LYS A 3 21.42 -5.66 23.27
N THR A 4 21.81 -6.94 23.30
CA THR A 4 22.34 -7.65 22.13
C THR A 4 21.33 -8.70 21.69
N LEU A 5 21.02 -8.72 20.40
CA LEU A 5 20.11 -9.70 19.79
C LEU A 5 20.91 -10.62 18.85
N LYS A 6 20.75 -11.93 19.01
CA LYS A 6 21.34 -12.91 18.08
C LYS A 6 20.42 -13.09 16.88
N ILE A 7 20.97 -12.96 15.68
CA ILE A 7 20.27 -13.15 14.40
C ILE A 7 21.04 -14.13 13.52
N SER A 8 20.38 -14.68 12.49
CA SER A 8 21.07 -15.50 11.49
C SER A 8 22.04 -14.67 10.65
N GLU A 9 23.07 -15.32 10.11
CA GLU A 9 24.06 -14.65 9.25
C GLU A 9 23.41 -14.04 8.00
N GLY A 10 22.42 -14.72 7.42
CA GLY A 10 21.66 -14.21 6.28
C GLY A 10 20.92 -12.91 6.61
N THR A 11 20.27 -12.83 7.77
CA THR A 11 19.60 -11.60 8.22
C THR A 11 20.62 -10.48 8.47
N HIS A 12 21.77 -10.79 9.08
CA HIS A 12 22.85 -9.82 9.28
C HIS A 12 23.36 -9.23 7.97
N ARG A 13 23.56 -10.08 6.96
CA ARG A 13 24.01 -9.66 5.63
C ARG A 13 22.98 -8.75 4.95
N ARG A 14 21.70 -9.09 5.03
CA ARG A 14 20.60 -8.28 4.48
C ARG A 14 20.52 -6.91 5.15
N LEU A 15 20.62 -6.85 6.48
CA LEU A 15 20.61 -5.58 7.21
C LEU A 15 21.79 -4.69 6.80
N LYS A 16 23.00 -5.25 6.64
CA LYS A 16 24.15 -4.49 6.15
C LYS A 16 23.96 -3.91 4.75
N GLN A 17 23.27 -4.62 3.86
CA GLN A 17 23.00 -4.16 2.50
C GLN A 17 21.96 -3.03 2.45
N LEU A 18 21.03 -3.01 3.40
CA LEU A 18 19.95 -2.03 3.46
C LEU A 18 20.37 -0.72 4.16
N GLY A 19 21.44 -0.75 4.95
CA GLY A 19 21.95 0.41 5.68
C GLY A 19 22.72 1.39 4.82
N ARG A 20 22.60 2.68 5.12
CA ARG A 20 23.45 3.74 4.56
C ARG A 20 24.62 4.04 5.50
N LYS A 21 25.66 4.70 4.97
CA LYS A 21 26.84 5.09 5.75
C LYS A 21 26.42 5.97 6.94
N GLY A 22 26.76 5.53 8.16
CA GLY A 22 26.43 6.23 9.41
C GLY A 22 25.14 5.75 10.10
N GLU A 23 24.37 4.85 9.49
CA GLU A 23 23.17 4.30 10.11
C GLU A 23 23.48 3.13 11.04
N THR A 24 22.75 3.05 12.15
CA THR A 24 22.82 1.91 13.07
C THR A 24 21.86 0.81 12.64
N PHE A 25 22.05 -0.41 13.16
CA PHE A 25 21.09 -1.48 12.96
C PHE A 25 19.69 -1.14 13.48
N ASP A 26 19.60 -0.38 14.58
CA ASP A 26 18.31 0.06 15.13
C ASP A 26 17.59 1.00 14.15
N ASP A 27 18.31 1.89 13.47
CA ASP A 27 17.72 2.80 12.47
C ASP A 27 17.18 2.01 11.27
N ILE A 28 17.94 1.00 10.82
CA ILE A 28 17.55 0.14 9.72
C ILE A 28 16.31 -0.68 10.12
N ILE A 29 16.30 -1.25 11.33
CA ILE A 29 15.18 -2.03 11.84
C ILE A 29 13.92 -1.16 11.97
N LYS A 30 14.02 0.05 12.51
CA LYS A 30 12.88 0.98 12.64
C LYS A 30 12.23 1.34 11.31
N LYS A 31 13.00 1.41 10.22
CA LYS A 31 12.46 1.67 8.87
C LYS A 31 11.76 0.46 8.27
N LEU A 32 12.23 -0.74 8.60
CA LEU A 32 11.70 -1.99 8.08
C LEU A 32 10.47 -2.46 8.84
N LEU A 33 10.41 -2.15 10.14
CA LEU A 33 9.22 -2.40 10.94
C LEU A 33 8.11 -1.45 10.49
N PRO A 34 6.85 -1.93 10.42
CA PRO A 34 5.73 -1.04 10.26
C PRO A 34 5.71 -0.03 11.42
N PRO A 35 5.18 1.19 11.20
CA PRO A 35 5.00 2.16 12.27
C PRO A 35 4.27 1.50 13.45
N GLU A 36 4.81 1.68 14.66
CA GLU A 36 4.26 1.08 15.89
C GLU A 36 2.87 1.63 16.22
N ASP A 37 2.51 2.80 15.67
CA ASP A 37 1.24 3.45 15.93
C ASP A 37 0.11 2.75 15.17
N SER A 38 -0.74 2.06 15.92
CA SER A 38 -2.00 1.46 15.46
C SER A 38 -2.89 2.45 14.69
N ASP A 39 -2.79 3.74 15.01
CA ASP A 39 -3.53 4.81 14.36
C ASP A 39 -3.09 4.99 12.90
N SER A 40 -1.80 4.87 12.60
CA SER A 40 -1.29 4.96 11.22
C SER A 40 -1.80 3.83 10.32
N ARG A 41 -2.03 2.64 10.89
CA ARG A 41 -2.61 1.49 10.17
C ARG A 41 -4.10 1.71 9.93
N LYS A 42 -4.82 2.24 10.92
CA LYS A 42 -6.25 2.56 10.82
C LYS A 42 -6.50 3.65 9.79
N GLU A 43 -5.75 4.76 9.84
CA GLU A 43 -5.83 5.83 8.84
C GLU A 43 -5.52 5.34 7.43
N ARG A 44 -4.53 4.44 7.29
CA ARG A 44 -4.19 3.86 6.00
C ARG A 44 -5.30 2.95 5.47
N MET A 45 -5.97 2.18 6.34
CA MET A 45 -7.14 1.40 5.95
C MET A 45 -8.33 2.28 5.57
N GLU A 46 -8.60 3.33 6.33
CA GLU A 46 -9.68 4.29 6.08
C GLU A 46 -9.49 5.00 4.73
N LYS A 47 -8.27 5.47 4.43
CA LYS A 47 -7.92 6.02 3.12
C LYS A 47 -8.13 5.04 1.97
N LEU A 48 -7.83 3.75 2.16
CA LEU A 48 -8.08 2.73 1.14
C LEU A 48 -9.57 2.46 0.94
N GLU A 49 -10.35 2.45 2.02
CA GLU A 49 -11.81 2.35 1.94
C GLU A 49 -12.42 3.52 1.18
N ASP A 50 -11.98 4.75 1.46
CA ASP A 50 -12.48 5.94 0.81
C ASP A 50 -12.14 5.98 -0.68
N LEU A 51 -10.92 5.58 -1.06
CA LEU A 51 -10.56 5.39 -2.47
C LEU A 51 -11.46 4.33 -3.13
N GLY A 52 -11.77 3.23 -2.41
CA GLY A 52 -12.70 2.21 -2.86
C GLY A 52 -14.14 2.70 -3.01
N LYS A 53 -14.60 3.62 -2.16
CA LYS A 53 -15.92 4.29 -2.28
C LYS A 53 -15.93 5.20 -3.51
N ILE A 54 -14.92 6.05 -3.69
CA ILE A 54 -14.79 6.96 -4.84
C ILE A 54 -14.80 6.16 -6.15
N ALA A 55 -14.04 5.06 -6.23
CA ALA A 55 -14.00 4.21 -7.41
C ALA A 55 -15.36 3.57 -7.72
N ARG A 56 -16.09 3.11 -6.69
CA ARG A 56 -17.45 2.56 -6.83
C ARG A 56 -18.45 3.60 -7.31
N GLU A 57 -18.40 4.82 -6.75
CA GLU A 57 -19.28 5.91 -7.18
C GLU A 57 -18.99 6.37 -8.60
N LYS A 58 -17.71 6.49 -8.97
CA LYS A 58 -17.31 6.81 -10.34
C LYS A 58 -17.83 5.77 -11.31
N LYS A 59 -17.65 4.48 -10.99
CA LYS A 59 -18.16 3.38 -11.81
C LYS A 59 -19.69 3.40 -11.93
N ARG A 60 -20.41 3.69 -10.83
CA ARG A 60 -21.87 3.85 -10.85
C ARG A 60 -22.30 4.98 -11.80
N LYS A 61 -21.67 6.16 -11.70
CA LYS A 61 -21.94 7.30 -12.60
C LYS A 61 -21.62 6.97 -14.06
N GLU A 62 -20.55 6.24 -14.33
CA GLU A 62 -20.20 5.83 -15.68
C GLU A 62 -21.21 4.81 -16.25
N ILE A 63 -21.82 3.98 -15.41
CA ILE A 63 -22.95 3.12 -15.81
C ILE A 63 -24.22 3.93 -16.07
N GLU A 64 -24.58 4.83 -15.15
CA GLU A 64 -25.76 5.71 -15.29
C GLU A 64 -25.70 6.59 -16.54
N THR A 65 -24.50 7.08 -16.88
CA THR A 65 -24.27 7.89 -18.10
C THR A 65 -24.13 7.05 -19.37
N GLY A 66 -24.22 5.72 -19.28
CA GLY A 66 -24.09 4.81 -20.42
C GLY A 66 -22.66 4.66 -20.96
N LYS A 67 -21.67 5.27 -20.30
CA LYS A 67 -20.25 5.19 -20.65
C LYS A 67 -19.66 3.81 -20.37
N LEU A 68 -20.21 3.09 -19.39
CA LEU A 68 -19.86 1.72 -19.04
C LEU A 68 -21.11 0.83 -19.06
N GLU A 69 -21.07 -0.25 -19.82
CA GLU A 69 -22.16 -1.23 -19.90
C GLU A 69 -21.65 -2.61 -19.47
N LYS A 70 -22.46 -3.35 -18.70
CA LYS A 70 -22.14 -4.71 -18.28
C LYS A 70 -22.63 -5.69 -19.36
N THR A 71 -21.73 -6.54 -19.83
CA THR A 71 -21.98 -7.56 -20.86
C THR A 71 -21.69 -8.96 -20.30
N ASP A 72 -22.14 -10.01 -21.00
CA ASP A 72 -21.91 -11.40 -20.58
C ASP A 72 -20.41 -11.78 -20.50
N SER A 73 -19.57 -11.10 -21.27
CA SER A 73 -18.11 -11.31 -21.32
C SER A 73 -17.31 -10.29 -20.52
N GLY A 74 -17.94 -9.32 -19.83
CA GLY A 74 -17.22 -8.29 -19.05
C GLY A 74 -17.81 -6.89 -19.16
N TRP A 75 -16.97 -5.87 -19.26
CA TRP A 75 -17.38 -4.46 -19.32
C TRP A 75 -17.11 -3.87 -20.71
N ARG A 76 -18.13 -3.25 -21.30
CA ARG A 76 -18.00 -2.48 -22.55
C ARG A 76 -17.91 -1.00 -22.20
N VAL A 77 -16.93 -0.31 -22.77
CA VAL A 77 -16.76 1.15 -22.61
C VAL A 77 -17.28 1.82 -23.89
N ASN A 78 -18.28 2.68 -23.74
CA ASN A 78 -18.82 3.47 -24.84
C ASN A 78 -18.09 4.80 -24.88
N LEU A 79 -17.08 4.89 -25.76
CA LEU A 79 -16.41 6.13 -26.12
C LEU A 79 -17.28 6.81 -27.17
N GLY A 80 -18.29 7.59 -26.75
CA GLY A 80 -19.12 8.36 -27.69
C GLY A 80 -18.24 9.13 -28.67
N GLU A 81 -18.62 9.18 -29.95
CA GLU A 81 -17.93 9.98 -30.95
C GLU A 81 -17.84 11.44 -30.47
N ALA A 82 -16.63 11.97 -30.48
CA ALA A 82 -16.31 13.34 -30.07
C ALA A 82 -16.82 14.38 -31.08
#